data_AF-A0A9E5M6P1-F1
#
_entry.id   AF-A0A9E5M6P1-F1
#
_cell.length_a   1.000
_cell.length_b   1.000
_cell.length_c   1.000
_cell.angle_alpha   90.00
_cell.angle_beta   90.00
_cell.angle_gamma   90.00
#
_symmetry.space_group_name_H-M   'P 1'
#
loop_
_entity.id
_entity.type
_entity.pdbx_description
1 polymer ?
#
loop_
_entity_poly.entity_id
_entity_poly.type
_entity_poly.pdbx_seq_one_letter_code
_entity_poly.pdbx_strand_id
1 'polypeptide(L)'
;MKILYVTSCLLGLVGGAAFAQTEAKPVPGRMPIPSLPITGSPVDVAKKDSPDPEMVSPDTIQFPNNPVSDFLLIYEKLKGVTLIKDASLLAGGANLSLTLNQPVTKAEAIRLLESTLLLNGYAFIAVDEKAIKVINTLGGKNPRSEGVFLFTDEKSLPEGEVIASYVMPLTYLSAADAVPIFEQFITLHPYGSLVPVPIANQVLITENSTLIRRLIEVRQLVDQPAPEVKREFVQLHQADADRVVELITKLFEERKTASAATGAAKAATGQPSQPPGVPTLPGAQAAGGATITSAESGADILLIPDTRTNRILVSARPTDIAYIKKLIADFDVAVDLSDPYEYPLNYVAASDMLPILNDLLQEQSDQGTGGTGGAAGQPTRTVSGGIGSNLASAANAARTG
;
A
#
# COMPACT_ATOMS: atom_id res chain seq x y z
N MET A 1 15.35 3.06 -69.43
CA MET A 1 14.54 4.09 -70.13
C MET A 1 14.45 5.33 -69.23
N LYS A 2 14.13 6.52 -69.77
CA LYS A 2 14.08 7.83 -69.06
C LYS A 2 13.13 7.79 -67.84
N ILE A 3 13.32 8.46 -66.68
CA ILE A 3 13.83 9.80 -66.27
C ILE A 3 12.76 10.92 -66.30
N LEU A 4 12.28 11.33 -65.11
CA LEU A 4 11.98 12.69 -64.59
C LEU A 4 11.56 12.54 -63.07
N TYR A 5 11.58 13.47 -62.09
CA TYR A 5 11.67 14.95 -61.97
C TYR A 5 10.40 15.75 -62.38
N VAL A 6 9.93 16.84 -61.75
CA VAL A 6 10.22 17.67 -60.52
C VAL A 6 8.82 17.95 -59.84
N THR A 7 8.47 18.68 -58.77
CA THR A 7 8.94 19.65 -57.72
C THR A 7 7.89 19.56 -56.55
N SER A 8 7.73 20.33 -55.45
CA SER A 8 8.37 21.42 -54.65
C SER A 8 7.66 21.39 -53.25
N CYS A 9 7.92 22.16 -52.17
CA CYS A 9 8.90 23.20 -51.78
C CYS A 9 9.10 23.13 -50.23
N LEU A 10 9.64 24.17 -49.56
CA LEU A 10 9.97 24.13 -48.12
C LEU A 10 10.02 25.55 -47.44
N LEU A 11 9.73 25.64 -46.12
CA LEU A 11 9.96 26.79 -45.20
C LEU A 11 9.20 28.11 -45.52
N GLY A 12 9.05 29.10 -44.62
CA GLY A 12 9.32 29.18 -43.18
C GLY A 12 9.54 30.61 -42.64
N LEU A 13 9.61 30.76 -41.30
CA LEU A 13 10.19 31.88 -40.50
C LEU A 13 9.36 33.17 -40.17
N VAL A 14 8.90 33.25 -38.91
CA VAL A 14 9.06 34.34 -37.89
C VAL A 14 8.95 35.85 -38.26
N GLY A 15 8.14 36.59 -37.47
CA GLY A 15 8.66 37.76 -36.74
C GLY A 15 7.82 39.05 -36.62
N GLY A 16 7.90 39.71 -35.45
CA GLY A 16 7.65 41.15 -35.29
C GLY A 16 6.37 41.57 -34.53
N ALA A 17 6.48 42.59 -33.67
CA ALA A 17 5.37 43.22 -32.94
C ALA A 17 5.57 44.74 -32.82
N ALA A 18 4.49 45.53 -32.72
CA ALA A 18 4.49 46.90 -32.17
C ALA A 18 3.06 47.42 -31.88
N PHE A 19 2.94 48.35 -30.93
CA PHE A 19 1.72 49.12 -30.64
C PHE A 19 1.63 50.41 -31.48
N ALA A 20 0.42 50.90 -31.74
CA ALA A 20 0.13 52.31 -32.04
C ALA A 20 -1.33 52.68 -31.63
N GLN A 21 -1.59 53.95 -31.30
CA GLN A 21 -2.83 54.43 -30.67
C GLN A 21 -3.15 55.87 -31.08
N THR A 22 -4.33 56.16 -31.67
CA THR A 22 -4.77 57.55 -31.97
C THR A 22 -6.30 57.71 -32.11
N GLU A 23 -6.88 58.47 -31.17
CA GLU A 23 -8.03 59.42 -31.20
C GLU A 23 -9.36 59.18 -31.97
N ALA A 24 -10.37 60.02 -31.65
CA ALA A 24 -11.78 59.97 -32.10
C ALA A 24 -12.21 61.23 -32.87
N LYS A 25 -13.31 61.25 -33.65
CA LYS A 25 -14.72 61.65 -33.33
C LYS A 25 -15.49 61.86 -34.68
N PRO A 26 -16.80 62.21 -34.74
CA PRO A 26 -17.91 62.16 -33.77
C PRO A 26 -19.18 61.42 -34.30
N VAL A 27 -20.29 61.48 -33.55
CA VAL A 27 -21.61 60.90 -33.93
C VAL A 27 -22.69 61.99 -34.09
N PRO A 28 -23.58 61.89 -35.10
CA PRO A 28 -24.89 62.55 -35.09
C PRO A 28 -26.08 61.60 -35.39
N GLY A 29 -27.30 62.02 -34.99
CA GLY A 29 -28.55 61.50 -35.56
C GLY A 29 -29.29 60.41 -34.76
N ARG A 30 -30.38 60.79 -34.07
CA ARG A 30 -31.34 59.88 -33.42
C ARG A 30 -32.70 60.00 -34.11
N MET A 31 -33.33 58.87 -34.43
CA MET A 31 -34.73 58.82 -34.88
C MET A 31 -35.56 57.88 -33.98
N PRO A 32 -36.89 58.07 -33.87
CA PRO A 32 -37.72 57.43 -32.86
C PRO A 32 -38.17 56.01 -33.23
N ILE A 33 -38.40 55.19 -32.20
CA ILE A 33 -39.04 53.87 -32.29
C ILE A 33 -40.50 54.05 -31.84
N PRO A 34 -41.51 53.48 -32.54
CA PRO A 34 -42.92 53.62 -32.15
C PRO A 34 -43.23 52.84 -30.86
N SER A 35 -44.10 53.41 -30.02
CA SER A 35 -44.66 52.75 -28.84
C SER A 35 -45.89 51.91 -29.20
N LEU A 36 -45.92 50.67 -28.70
CA LEU A 36 -47.10 49.79 -28.71
C LEU A 36 -47.70 49.68 -27.29
N PRO A 37 -49.01 49.40 -27.17
CA PRO A 37 -49.73 49.56 -25.91
C PRO A 37 -49.45 48.44 -24.89
N ILE A 38 -49.53 48.81 -23.62
CA ILE A 38 -49.52 47.86 -22.48
C ILE A 38 -50.97 47.55 -22.12
N THR A 39 -51.36 46.27 -22.08
CA THR A 39 -52.27 45.59 -21.11
C THR A 39 -52.70 44.21 -21.65
N GLY A 40 -52.87 43.22 -20.76
CA GLY A 40 -53.59 41.97 -21.09
C GLY A 40 -52.87 40.65 -20.79
N SER A 41 -52.84 40.25 -19.51
CA SER A 41 -52.55 38.90 -19.00
C SER A 41 -51.14 38.31 -19.18
N PRO A 42 -50.65 37.49 -18.22
CA PRO A 42 -49.37 36.80 -18.34
C PRO A 42 -49.48 35.54 -19.22
N VAL A 43 -48.38 35.19 -19.88
CA VAL A 43 -48.14 33.85 -20.44
C VAL A 43 -47.20 33.13 -19.50
N ASP A 44 -47.53 31.89 -19.12
CA ASP A 44 -46.72 31.08 -18.21
C ASP A 44 -45.33 30.78 -18.79
N VAL A 45 -44.33 31.53 -18.35
CA VAL A 45 -42.92 31.14 -18.47
C VAL A 45 -42.69 30.08 -17.40
N ALA A 46 -42.69 28.81 -17.80
CA ALA A 46 -42.48 27.68 -16.90
C ALA A 46 -41.15 27.83 -16.13
N LYS A 47 -41.23 28.23 -14.86
CA LYS A 47 -40.09 28.22 -13.94
C LYS A 47 -39.61 26.78 -13.85
N LYS A 48 -38.40 26.50 -14.34
CA LYS A 48 -37.73 25.22 -14.08
C LYS A 48 -37.49 25.15 -12.58
N ASP A 49 -38.28 24.32 -11.90
CA ASP A 49 -38.33 24.29 -10.44
C ASP A 49 -37.15 23.50 -9.87
N SER A 50 -35.97 24.14 -9.88
CA SER A 50 -34.94 23.85 -8.89
C SER A 50 -35.45 24.41 -7.56
N PRO A 51 -35.55 23.61 -6.48
CA PRO A 51 -35.78 24.17 -5.16
C PRO A 51 -34.56 24.99 -4.76
N ASP A 52 -34.75 26.30 -4.61
CA ASP A 52 -33.76 27.16 -3.95
C ASP A 52 -33.51 26.57 -2.54
N PRO A 53 -32.25 26.28 -2.16
CA PRO A 53 -31.99 25.53 -0.94
C PRO A 53 -32.48 26.32 0.28
N GLU A 54 -33.33 25.71 1.09
CA GLU A 54 -33.94 26.32 2.27
C GLU A 54 -32.83 26.78 3.24
N MET A 55 -32.52 28.08 3.21
CA MET A 55 -31.45 28.67 4.01
C MET A 55 -31.92 28.89 5.45
N VAL A 56 -31.17 28.36 6.39
CA VAL A 56 -31.42 28.52 7.82
C VAL A 56 -30.58 29.69 8.35
N SER A 57 -31.27 30.74 8.78
CA SER A 57 -30.64 31.92 9.38
C SER A 57 -29.92 31.56 10.70
N PRO A 58 -28.82 32.24 11.05
CA PRO A 58 -28.10 32.01 12.31
C PRO A 58 -28.99 32.05 13.55
N ASP A 59 -29.97 32.97 13.56
CA ASP A 59 -30.91 33.18 14.66
C ASP A 59 -31.86 31.99 14.91
N THR A 60 -31.92 31.03 13.97
CA THR A 60 -32.73 29.80 14.09
C THR A 60 -31.96 28.63 14.71
N ILE A 61 -30.62 28.67 14.70
CA ILE A 61 -29.74 27.65 15.28
C ILE A 61 -28.67 28.37 16.12
N GLN A 62 -29.10 28.79 17.30
CA GLN A 62 -28.27 29.48 18.27
C GLN A 62 -28.55 28.90 19.65
N PHE A 63 -27.70 27.95 20.05
CA PHE A 63 -27.80 27.16 21.26
C PHE A 63 -26.63 27.46 22.22
N PRO A 64 -26.62 28.59 22.94
CA PRO A 64 -25.60 28.88 23.93
C PRO A 64 -25.88 28.10 25.23
N ASN A 65 -25.25 26.93 25.41
CA ASN A 65 -25.37 26.09 26.61
C ASN A 65 -26.81 25.56 26.85
N ASN A 66 -27.44 25.01 25.80
CA ASN A 66 -28.76 24.36 25.86
C ASN A 66 -28.64 22.84 26.14
N PRO A 67 -29.63 22.21 26.79
CA PRO A 67 -29.68 20.76 26.95
C PRO A 67 -29.82 20.03 25.60
N VAL A 68 -29.25 18.83 25.48
CA VAL A 68 -29.36 17.95 24.29
C VAL A 68 -30.80 17.79 23.80
N SER A 69 -31.78 17.77 24.70
CA SER A 69 -33.20 17.67 24.32
C SER A 69 -33.67 18.76 23.33
N ASP A 70 -33.13 19.98 23.41
CA ASP A 70 -33.47 21.09 22.50
C ASP A 70 -32.87 20.86 21.10
N PHE A 71 -31.60 20.43 21.08
CA PHE A 71 -30.87 20.04 19.85
C PHE A 71 -31.62 18.92 19.12
N LEU A 72 -32.08 17.90 19.85
CA LEU A 72 -32.84 16.78 19.29
C LEU A 72 -34.23 17.20 18.78
N LEU A 73 -34.92 18.14 19.45
CA LEU A 73 -36.22 18.65 19.00
C LEU A 73 -36.11 19.44 17.69
N ILE A 74 -35.09 20.27 17.55
CA ILE A 74 -34.84 21.03 16.31
C ILE A 74 -34.30 20.13 15.20
N TYR A 75 -33.53 19.09 15.51
CA TYR A 75 -33.17 18.04 14.56
C TYR A 75 -34.40 17.34 13.98
N GLU A 76 -35.31 16.91 14.86
CA GLU A 76 -36.59 16.25 14.52
C GLU A 76 -37.42 17.13 13.57
N LYS A 77 -37.52 18.43 13.86
CA LYS A 77 -38.20 19.43 13.02
C LYS A 77 -37.50 19.71 11.68
N LEU A 78 -36.17 19.77 11.64
CA LEU A 78 -35.40 20.09 10.43
C LEU A 78 -35.34 18.91 9.45
N LYS A 79 -35.11 17.68 9.96
CA LYS A 79 -34.97 16.47 9.14
C LYS A 79 -36.31 15.79 8.83
N GLY A 80 -37.36 16.09 9.59
CA GLY A 80 -38.73 15.59 9.33
C GLY A 80 -38.94 14.11 9.68
N VAL A 81 -38.06 13.55 10.51
CA VAL A 81 -38.08 12.16 10.98
C VAL A 81 -38.57 12.08 12.43
N THR A 82 -39.17 10.97 12.83
CA THR A 82 -39.49 10.68 14.24
C THR A 82 -38.24 10.19 14.97
N LEU A 83 -37.99 10.72 16.17
CA LEU A 83 -36.74 10.46 16.88
C LEU A 83 -36.92 9.57 18.12
N ILE A 84 -36.41 8.33 18.03
CA ILE A 84 -36.46 7.35 19.13
C ILE A 84 -35.30 7.65 20.09
N LYS A 85 -35.61 8.35 21.18
CA LYS A 85 -34.65 8.84 22.19
C LYS A 85 -34.43 7.79 23.28
N ASP A 86 -33.18 7.44 23.57
CA ASP A 86 -32.86 6.53 24.66
C ASP A 86 -33.26 7.07 26.04
N ALA A 87 -33.54 6.15 26.99
CA ALA A 87 -33.91 6.45 28.38
C ALA A 87 -32.96 7.45 29.07
N SER A 88 -31.65 7.43 28.80
CA SER A 88 -30.72 8.40 29.41
C SER A 88 -30.90 9.83 28.91
N LEU A 89 -31.58 10.03 27.77
CA LEU A 89 -31.75 11.33 27.10
C LEU A 89 -33.03 12.06 27.56
N LEU A 90 -34.02 11.35 28.11
CA LEU A 90 -35.24 11.97 28.65
C LEU A 90 -34.99 12.85 29.89
N ALA A 91 -33.82 12.73 30.54
CA ALA A 91 -33.40 13.56 31.66
C ALA A 91 -32.77 14.91 31.24
N GLY A 92 -33.02 15.38 30.02
CA GLY A 92 -32.43 16.60 29.45
C GLY A 92 -31.12 16.35 28.70
N GLY A 93 -30.24 15.54 29.30
CA GLY A 93 -28.90 15.22 28.79
C GLY A 93 -27.83 16.19 29.28
N ALA A 94 -26.64 16.17 28.66
CA ALA A 94 -25.64 17.22 28.87
C ALA A 94 -26.10 18.55 28.24
N ASN A 95 -25.51 19.67 28.68
CA ASN A 95 -25.64 20.93 27.95
C ASN A 95 -24.56 20.99 26.85
N LEU A 96 -24.96 21.39 25.65
CA LEU A 96 -24.09 21.57 24.49
C LEU A 96 -24.13 23.02 24.01
N SER A 97 -23.15 23.40 23.18
CA SER A 97 -23.09 24.72 22.57
C SER A 97 -22.93 24.62 21.05
N LEU A 98 -23.81 25.30 20.30
CA LEU A 98 -23.70 25.44 18.85
C LEU A 98 -24.21 26.83 18.43
N THR A 99 -23.34 27.61 17.80
CA THR A 99 -23.64 28.95 17.29
C THR A 99 -23.21 29.03 15.84
N LEU A 100 -24.14 29.35 14.94
CA LEU A 100 -23.81 29.62 13.54
C LEU A 100 -23.26 31.04 13.38
N ASN A 101 -22.15 31.19 12.65
CA ASN A 101 -21.54 32.48 12.33
C ASN A 101 -22.02 33.08 10.99
N GLN A 102 -22.65 32.26 10.14
CA GLN A 102 -23.19 32.63 8.83
C GLN A 102 -24.46 31.79 8.56
N PRO A 103 -25.39 32.25 7.70
CA PRO A 103 -26.51 31.42 7.25
C PRO A 103 -25.99 30.17 6.53
N VAL A 104 -26.62 29.02 6.78
CA VAL A 104 -26.25 27.73 6.17
C VAL A 104 -27.46 27.11 5.49
N THR A 105 -27.27 26.19 4.55
CA THR A 105 -28.40 25.41 4.02
C THR A 105 -28.96 24.46 5.07
N LYS A 106 -30.24 24.07 4.93
CA LYS A 106 -30.89 23.05 5.77
C LYS A 106 -30.10 21.73 5.88
N ALA A 107 -29.44 21.30 4.80
CA ALA A 107 -28.58 20.12 4.80
C ALA A 107 -27.32 20.31 5.66
N GLU A 108 -26.65 21.46 5.53
CA GLU A 108 -25.49 21.80 6.37
C GLU A 108 -25.88 21.98 7.85
N ALA A 109 -27.02 22.61 8.13
CA ALA A 109 -27.59 22.72 9.47
C ALA A 109 -27.80 21.34 10.12
N ILE A 110 -28.40 20.39 9.40
CA ILE A 110 -28.58 19.01 9.86
C ILE A 110 -27.23 18.34 10.11
N ARG A 111 -26.27 18.47 9.20
CA ARG A 111 -24.92 17.88 9.37
C ARG A 111 -24.17 18.48 10.57
N LEU A 112 -24.16 19.80 10.75
CA LEU A 112 -23.51 20.46 11.90
C LEU A 112 -24.15 20.04 13.23
N LEU A 113 -25.46 19.84 13.24
CA LEU A 113 -26.23 19.36 14.39
C LEU A 113 -25.87 17.90 14.73
N GLU A 114 -25.78 17.02 13.72
CA GLU A 114 -25.33 15.63 13.89
C GLU A 114 -23.87 15.55 14.35
N SER A 115 -22.95 16.31 13.73
CA SER A 115 -21.53 16.37 14.12
C SER A 115 -21.35 16.86 15.57
N THR A 116 -22.11 17.88 15.99
CA THR A 116 -22.04 18.41 17.36
C THR A 116 -22.52 17.37 18.38
N LEU A 117 -23.59 16.64 18.06
CA LEU A 117 -24.13 15.58 18.91
C LEU A 117 -23.18 14.37 18.97
N LEU A 118 -22.64 13.93 17.83
CA LEU A 118 -21.69 12.81 17.76
C LEU A 118 -20.38 13.10 18.53
N LEU A 119 -19.83 14.31 18.39
CA LEU A 119 -18.67 14.78 19.14
C LEU A 119 -18.86 14.70 20.66
N ASN A 120 -20.11 14.81 21.13
CA ASN A 120 -20.48 14.72 22.55
C ASN A 120 -21.06 13.34 22.94
N GLY A 121 -20.86 12.31 22.10
CA GLY A 121 -21.23 10.93 22.41
C GLY A 121 -22.66 10.53 22.07
N TYR A 122 -23.43 11.38 21.38
CA TYR A 122 -24.80 11.08 20.97
C TYR A 122 -24.82 10.53 19.55
N ALA A 123 -24.99 9.22 19.43
CA ALA A 123 -24.97 8.48 18.17
C ALA A 123 -26.36 8.39 17.54
N PHE A 124 -26.47 8.75 16.27
CA PHE A 124 -27.65 8.49 15.43
C PHE A 124 -27.54 7.14 14.74
N ILE A 125 -28.62 6.36 14.76
CA ILE A 125 -28.70 5.04 14.10
C ILE A 125 -29.99 5.01 13.27
N ALA A 126 -29.87 4.82 11.96
CA ALA A 126 -31.04 4.66 11.09
C ALA A 126 -31.83 3.39 11.46
N VAL A 127 -33.17 3.48 11.46
CA VAL A 127 -34.07 2.33 11.61
C VAL A 127 -34.94 2.14 10.37
N ASP A 128 -35.42 3.24 9.79
CA ASP A 128 -36.04 3.29 8.47
C ASP A 128 -35.89 4.71 7.89
N GLU A 129 -36.52 5.00 6.75
CA GLU A 129 -36.48 6.33 6.10
C GLU A 129 -37.05 7.48 6.96
N LYS A 130 -37.82 7.17 8.00
CA LYS A 130 -38.62 8.10 8.81
C LYS A 130 -38.35 8.00 10.30
N ALA A 131 -37.62 6.99 10.77
CA ALA A 131 -37.28 6.77 12.16
C ALA A 131 -35.77 6.63 12.38
N ILE A 132 -35.23 7.42 13.31
CA ILE A 132 -33.82 7.38 13.72
C ILE A 132 -33.74 7.22 15.24
N LYS A 133 -32.94 6.25 15.71
CA LYS A 133 -32.59 6.09 17.13
C LYS A 133 -31.47 7.04 17.51
N VAL A 134 -31.51 7.56 18.75
CA VAL A 134 -30.41 8.31 19.36
C VAL A 134 -30.04 7.68 20.69
N ILE A 135 -28.77 7.28 20.83
CA ILE A 135 -28.21 6.68 22.06
C ILE A 135 -27.00 7.46 22.55
N ASN A 136 -26.72 7.37 23.85
CA ASN A 136 -25.47 7.88 24.43
C ASN A 136 -24.41 6.76 24.46
N THR A 137 -23.36 6.89 23.66
CA THR A 137 -22.27 5.90 23.57
C THR A 137 -21.27 5.99 24.72
N LEU A 138 -21.10 7.18 25.31
CA LEU A 138 -20.32 7.39 26.55
C LEU A 138 -21.00 6.71 27.76
N GLY A 139 -22.32 6.52 27.70
CA GLY A 139 -23.09 5.70 28.63
C GLY A 139 -22.89 4.18 28.49
N GLY A 140 -21.89 3.74 27.73
CA GLY A 140 -21.55 2.31 27.53
C GLY A 140 -22.46 1.57 26.55
N LYS A 141 -23.41 2.25 25.90
CA LYS A 141 -24.29 1.64 24.89
C LYS A 141 -23.59 1.60 23.53
N ASN A 142 -23.41 0.40 22.99
CA ASN A 142 -22.82 0.23 21.66
C ASN A 142 -23.93 0.24 20.58
N PRO A 143 -23.85 1.10 19.55
CA PRO A 143 -24.77 1.13 18.40
C PRO A 143 -25.10 -0.25 17.82
N ARG A 144 -24.13 -1.16 17.76
CA ARG A 144 -24.28 -2.52 17.20
C ARG A 144 -25.34 -3.35 17.94
N SER A 145 -25.59 -3.09 19.23
CA SER A 145 -26.64 -3.76 20.00
C SER A 145 -28.06 -3.25 19.70
N GLU A 146 -28.20 -2.08 19.07
CA GLU A 146 -29.50 -1.51 18.69
C GLU A 146 -29.99 -1.96 17.30
N GLY A 147 -29.19 -2.74 16.57
CA GLY A 147 -29.48 -3.19 15.20
C GLY A 147 -29.12 -2.12 14.15
N VAL A 148 -27.82 -1.88 13.95
CA VAL A 148 -27.33 -0.99 12.88
C VAL A 148 -27.63 -1.62 11.51
N PHE A 149 -28.19 -0.84 10.59
CA PHE A 149 -28.49 -1.30 9.23
C PHE A 149 -27.22 -1.57 8.42
N LEU A 150 -27.26 -2.64 7.63
CA LEU A 150 -26.19 -3.09 6.76
C LEU A 150 -26.47 -2.67 5.31
N PHE A 151 -25.56 -1.90 4.74
CA PHE A 151 -25.62 -1.38 3.38
C PHE A 151 -24.56 -2.06 2.50
N THR A 152 -24.93 -2.40 1.26
CA THR A 152 -24.02 -2.96 0.24
C THR A 152 -23.58 -1.92 -0.78
N ASP A 153 -24.38 -0.87 -0.99
CA ASP A 153 -24.18 0.10 -2.05
C ASP A 153 -23.82 1.47 -1.47
N GLU A 154 -22.70 2.05 -1.89
CA GLU A 154 -22.23 3.39 -1.47
C GLU A 154 -23.29 4.50 -1.62
N LYS A 155 -24.16 4.37 -2.63
CA LYS A 155 -25.26 5.31 -2.91
C LYS A 155 -26.46 5.15 -1.96
N SER A 156 -26.56 4.01 -1.27
CA SER A 156 -27.61 3.72 -0.28
C SER A 156 -27.21 4.12 1.14
N LEU A 157 -25.93 4.39 1.38
CA LEU A 157 -25.45 4.90 2.67
C LEU A 157 -26.15 6.23 3.01
N PRO A 158 -26.46 6.49 4.30
CA PRO A 158 -27.02 7.77 4.74
C PRO A 158 -26.14 8.97 4.38
N GLU A 159 -26.76 10.15 4.33
CA GLU A 159 -26.05 11.43 4.38
C GLU A 159 -25.94 11.92 5.82
N GLY A 160 -24.83 12.61 6.12
CA GLY A 160 -24.52 13.13 7.46
C GLY A 160 -23.79 12.13 8.36
N GLU A 161 -23.88 12.34 9.68
CA GLU A 161 -23.10 11.61 10.69
C GLU A 161 -23.90 10.47 11.35
N VAL A 162 -24.78 9.83 10.57
CA VAL A 162 -25.52 8.63 10.99
C VAL A 162 -24.62 7.40 10.95
N ILE A 163 -24.66 6.57 12.00
CA ILE A 163 -23.94 5.30 12.07
C ILE A 163 -24.62 4.27 11.19
N ALA A 164 -23.82 3.62 10.35
CA ALA A 164 -24.21 2.56 9.45
C ALA A 164 -23.22 1.39 9.54
N SER A 165 -23.62 0.22 9.06
CA SER A 165 -22.68 -0.85 8.72
C SER A 165 -22.59 -0.97 7.20
N TYR A 166 -21.39 -1.15 6.65
CA TYR A 166 -21.15 -1.19 5.21
C TYR A 166 -20.31 -2.41 4.83
N VAL A 167 -20.72 -3.10 3.77
CA VAL A 167 -19.93 -4.16 3.15
C VAL A 167 -19.03 -3.54 2.08
N MET A 168 -17.74 -3.40 2.35
CA MET A 168 -16.76 -2.95 1.37
C MET A 168 -16.17 -4.15 0.61
N PRO A 169 -16.47 -4.35 -0.69
CA PRO A 169 -15.74 -5.30 -1.52
C PRO A 169 -14.34 -4.78 -1.85
N LEU A 170 -13.38 -5.69 -2.02
CA LEU A 170 -12.02 -5.42 -2.48
C LEU A 170 -11.71 -6.26 -3.73
N THR A 171 -11.02 -5.66 -4.69
CA THR A 171 -10.77 -6.27 -6.01
C THR A 171 -9.42 -6.97 -6.09
N TYR A 172 -8.38 -6.36 -5.49
CA TYR A 172 -6.99 -6.81 -5.60
C TYR A 172 -6.31 -6.95 -4.23
N LEU A 173 -6.63 -6.05 -3.30
CA LEU A 173 -6.13 -6.09 -1.93
C LEU A 173 -6.87 -7.18 -1.13
N SER A 174 -6.17 -7.91 -0.26
CA SER A 174 -6.83 -8.89 0.62
C SER A 174 -7.57 -8.19 1.77
N ALA A 175 -8.72 -8.73 2.18
CA ALA A 175 -9.46 -8.21 3.33
C ALA A 175 -8.63 -8.16 4.62
N ALA A 176 -7.69 -9.08 4.81
CA ALA A 176 -6.83 -9.11 6.00
C ALA A 176 -5.76 -8.01 5.98
N ASP A 177 -5.21 -7.69 4.81
CA ASP A 177 -4.19 -6.64 4.64
C ASP A 177 -4.81 -5.24 4.58
N ALA A 178 -6.06 -5.13 4.11
CA ALA A 178 -6.77 -3.86 3.99
C ALA A 178 -7.09 -3.21 5.34
N VAL A 179 -7.48 -3.99 6.35
CA VAL A 179 -7.84 -3.47 7.69
C VAL A 179 -6.70 -2.69 8.35
N PRO A 180 -5.48 -3.21 8.54
CA PRO A 180 -4.40 -2.45 9.18
C PRO A 180 -3.93 -1.25 8.35
N ILE A 181 -4.18 -1.23 7.04
CA ILE A 181 -3.94 -0.04 6.20
C ILE A 181 -5.02 1.02 6.49
N PHE A 182 -6.30 0.65 6.52
CA PHE A 182 -7.39 1.56 6.86
C PHE A 182 -7.26 2.15 8.28
N GLU A 183 -6.83 1.35 9.25
CA GLU A 183 -6.56 1.80 10.64
C GLU A 183 -5.36 2.77 10.75
N GLN A 184 -4.46 2.82 9.76
CA GLN A 184 -3.40 3.82 9.70
C GLN A 184 -3.86 5.15 9.06
N PHE A 185 -4.92 5.12 8.25
CA PHE A 185 -5.46 6.32 7.59
C PHE A 185 -6.55 7.04 8.38
N ILE A 186 -7.28 6.36 9.27
CA ILE A 186 -8.29 6.98 10.13
C ILE A 186 -8.24 6.45 11.57
N THR A 187 -8.63 7.29 12.52
CA THR A 187 -8.96 6.85 13.89
C THR A 187 -10.46 6.55 13.96
N LEU A 188 -10.81 5.31 14.29
CA LEU A 188 -12.21 4.89 14.52
C LEU A 188 -12.75 5.47 15.84
N HIS A 189 -14.07 5.62 15.94
CA HIS A 189 -14.72 5.93 17.22
C HIS A 189 -14.69 4.70 18.17
N PRO A 190 -14.92 4.85 19.49
CA PRO A 190 -14.88 3.73 20.44
C PRO A 190 -15.91 2.61 20.22
N TYR A 191 -16.93 2.84 19.39
CA TYR A 191 -17.89 1.83 18.94
C TYR A 191 -17.56 1.25 17.55
N GLY A 192 -16.68 1.93 16.82
CA GLY A 192 -16.31 1.66 15.44
C GLY A 192 -15.60 0.33 15.28
N SER A 193 -15.69 -0.28 14.11
CA SER A 193 -15.06 -1.58 13.86
C SER A 193 -14.88 -1.85 12.38
N LEU A 194 -13.72 -2.42 12.06
CA LEU A 194 -13.39 -3.02 10.78
C LEU A 194 -13.24 -4.53 11.02
N VAL A 195 -13.98 -5.35 10.28
CA VAL A 195 -13.96 -6.81 10.40
C VAL A 195 -13.65 -7.40 9.02
N PRO A 196 -12.49 -8.07 8.84
CA PRO A 196 -12.16 -8.69 7.57
C PRO A 196 -13.02 -9.94 7.34
N VAL A 197 -13.46 -10.15 6.10
CA VAL A 197 -14.22 -11.33 5.64
C VAL A 197 -13.43 -11.98 4.49
N PRO A 198 -12.36 -12.76 4.78
CA PRO A 198 -11.40 -13.19 3.76
C PRO A 198 -12.01 -14.03 2.63
N ILE A 199 -12.97 -14.90 2.96
CA ILE A 199 -13.63 -15.82 2.00
C ILE A 199 -14.37 -15.03 0.89
N ALA A 200 -14.91 -13.85 1.21
CA ALA A 200 -15.66 -13.01 0.28
C ALA A 200 -14.83 -11.83 -0.26
N ASN A 201 -13.55 -11.75 0.12
CA ASN A 201 -12.65 -10.59 -0.02
C ASN A 201 -13.34 -9.23 0.26
N GLN A 202 -13.99 -9.14 1.42
CA GLN A 202 -14.75 -7.97 1.85
C GLN A 202 -14.30 -7.52 3.25
N VAL A 203 -14.45 -6.23 3.54
CA VAL A 203 -14.34 -5.69 4.90
C VAL A 203 -15.72 -5.22 5.34
N LEU A 204 -16.22 -5.78 6.44
CA LEU A 204 -17.41 -5.29 7.11
C LEU A 204 -17.01 -4.12 8.02
N ILE A 205 -17.54 -2.94 7.71
CA ILE A 205 -17.29 -1.69 8.41
C ILE A 205 -18.52 -1.36 9.26
N THR A 206 -18.34 -0.83 10.47
CA THR A 206 -19.42 -0.21 11.26
C THR A 206 -18.89 1.10 11.85
N GLU A 207 -19.39 2.24 11.35
CA GLU A 207 -18.90 3.59 11.69
C GLU A 207 -19.90 4.68 11.22
N ASN A 208 -19.65 5.97 11.48
CA ASN A 208 -20.43 7.07 10.91
C ASN A 208 -20.27 7.17 9.37
N SER A 209 -21.34 7.57 8.68
CA SER A 209 -21.42 7.53 7.21
C SER A 209 -20.36 8.40 6.51
N THR A 210 -19.93 9.53 7.09
CA THR A 210 -18.82 10.33 6.57
C THR A 210 -17.47 9.59 6.60
N LEU A 211 -17.14 8.88 7.69
CA LEU A 211 -15.91 8.07 7.73
C LEU A 211 -16.00 6.83 6.82
N ILE A 212 -17.17 6.21 6.66
CA ILE A 212 -17.37 5.12 5.70
C ILE A 212 -17.07 5.60 4.27
N ARG A 213 -17.59 6.77 3.87
CA ARG A 213 -17.26 7.37 2.56
C ARG A 213 -15.77 7.69 2.43
N ARG A 214 -15.13 8.19 3.49
CA ARG A 214 -13.67 8.43 3.49
C ARG A 214 -12.85 7.14 3.35
N LEU A 215 -13.31 6.02 3.93
CA LEU A 215 -12.69 4.71 3.70
C LEU A 215 -12.88 4.22 2.26
N ILE A 216 -14.01 4.52 1.61
CA ILE A 216 -14.23 4.20 0.19
C ILE A 216 -13.27 5.02 -0.70
N GLU A 217 -13.03 6.30 -0.39
CA GLU A 217 -12.00 7.11 -1.06
C GLU A 217 -10.59 6.50 -0.89
N VAL A 218 -10.21 6.11 0.34
CA VAL A 218 -8.92 5.44 0.60
C VAL A 218 -8.82 4.11 -0.15
N ARG A 219 -9.90 3.32 -0.18
CA ARG A 219 -9.97 2.08 -0.97
C ARG A 219 -9.71 2.35 -2.45
N GLN A 220 -10.32 3.37 -3.06
CA GLN A 220 -10.07 3.72 -4.46
C GLN A 220 -8.60 4.08 -4.76
N LEU A 221 -7.84 4.52 -3.75
CA LEU A 221 -6.42 4.82 -3.89
C LEU A 221 -5.51 3.59 -3.67
N VAL A 222 -5.88 2.67 -2.76
CA VAL A 222 -5.01 1.55 -2.32
C VAL A 222 -5.37 0.20 -2.96
N ASP A 223 -6.64 -0.07 -3.28
CA ASP A 223 -7.11 -1.30 -3.95
C ASP A 223 -6.79 -1.25 -5.44
N GLN A 224 -5.50 -1.23 -5.75
CA GLN A 224 -4.90 -1.16 -7.08
C GLN A 224 -4.43 -2.55 -7.54
N PRO A 225 -4.40 -2.83 -8.85
CA PRO A 225 -3.89 -4.10 -9.36
C PRO A 225 -2.43 -4.29 -8.98
N ALA A 226 -2.11 -5.46 -8.41
CA ALA A 226 -0.73 -5.86 -8.14
C ALA A 226 0.10 -5.88 -9.44
N PRO A 227 1.41 -5.56 -9.40
CA PRO A 227 2.26 -5.55 -10.59
C PRO A 227 2.20 -6.89 -11.34
N GLU A 228 2.02 -6.84 -12.67
CA GLU A 228 1.95 -8.05 -13.49
C GLU A 228 3.28 -8.83 -13.41
N VAL A 229 3.25 -10.04 -12.84
CA VAL A 229 4.40 -10.96 -12.81
C VAL A 229 4.22 -12.00 -13.91
N LYS A 230 5.13 -12.00 -14.89
CA LYS A 230 5.19 -13.02 -15.94
C LYS A 230 6.20 -14.10 -15.57
N ARG A 231 6.02 -15.27 -16.17
CA ARG A 231 6.93 -16.41 -16.04
C ARG A 231 7.38 -16.86 -17.42
N GLU A 232 8.68 -16.94 -17.63
CA GLU A 232 9.27 -17.29 -18.91
C GLU A 232 10.51 -18.15 -18.73
N PHE A 233 10.69 -19.13 -19.62
CA PHE A 233 11.91 -19.95 -19.66
C PHE A 233 12.91 -19.36 -20.64
N VAL A 234 14.12 -19.10 -20.17
CA VAL A 234 15.27 -18.73 -21.01
C VAL A 234 16.13 -19.99 -21.19
N GLN A 235 16.46 -20.33 -22.45
CA GLN A 235 17.38 -21.41 -22.78
C GLN A 235 18.81 -20.86 -22.75
N LEU A 236 19.72 -21.62 -22.14
CA LEU A 236 21.16 -21.41 -22.25
C LEU A 236 21.74 -22.37 -23.29
N HIS A 237 22.81 -21.96 -23.95
CA HIS A 237 23.52 -22.73 -24.97
C HIS A 237 24.93 -23.13 -24.55
N GLN A 238 25.66 -22.25 -23.87
CA GLN A 238 27.09 -22.40 -23.56
C GLN A 238 27.37 -22.40 -22.04
N ALA A 239 26.60 -21.66 -21.24
CA ALA A 239 26.78 -21.54 -19.79
C ALA A 239 25.86 -22.47 -18.99
N ASP A 240 26.28 -22.87 -17.78
CA ASP A 240 25.49 -23.69 -16.85
C ASP A 240 24.40 -22.89 -16.13
N ALA A 241 23.15 -23.38 -16.14
CA ALA A 241 22.00 -22.74 -15.50
C ALA A 241 22.23 -22.39 -14.01
N ASP A 242 22.82 -23.30 -13.22
CA ASP A 242 23.10 -23.05 -11.80
C ASP A 242 24.08 -21.88 -11.62
N ARG A 243 25.16 -21.83 -12.41
CA ARG A 243 26.18 -20.78 -12.33
C ARG A 243 25.66 -19.42 -12.76
N VAL A 244 24.86 -19.38 -13.82
CA VAL A 244 24.22 -18.12 -14.27
C VAL A 244 23.23 -17.61 -13.21
N VAL A 245 22.44 -18.48 -12.56
CA VAL A 245 21.56 -18.07 -11.45
C VAL A 245 22.35 -17.62 -10.23
N GLU A 246 23.42 -18.31 -9.83
CA GLU A 246 24.30 -17.88 -8.72
C GLU A 246 24.88 -16.47 -8.96
N LEU A 247 25.39 -16.19 -10.17
CA LEU A 247 26.01 -14.91 -10.52
C LEU A 247 24.97 -13.78 -10.59
N ILE A 248 23.83 -14.01 -11.22
CA ILE A 248 22.74 -13.04 -11.29
C ILE A 248 22.19 -12.73 -9.89
N THR A 249 22.08 -13.73 -9.02
CA THR A 249 21.62 -13.54 -7.63
C THR A 249 22.55 -12.60 -6.86
N LYS A 250 23.86 -12.87 -6.89
CA LYS A 250 24.89 -12.02 -6.25
C LYS A 250 24.84 -10.57 -6.77
N LEU A 251 24.72 -10.38 -8.09
CA LEU A 251 24.65 -9.04 -8.70
C LEU A 251 23.43 -8.23 -8.22
N PHE A 252 22.27 -8.86 -8.01
CA PHE A 252 21.11 -8.18 -7.43
C PHE A 252 21.24 -7.96 -5.91
N GLU A 253 21.89 -8.85 -5.17
CA GLU A 253 22.18 -8.64 -3.74
C GLU A 253 23.17 -7.49 -3.50
N GLU A 254 24.21 -7.39 -4.33
CA GLU A 254 25.15 -6.25 -4.35
C GLU A 254 24.45 -4.93 -4.70
N ARG A 255 23.52 -4.92 -5.66
CA ARG A 255 22.69 -3.73 -5.90
C ARG A 255 21.80 -3.41 -4.70
N LYS A 256 21.23 -4.42 -4.03
CA LYS A 256 20.37 -4.22 -2.85
C LYS A 256 21.14 -3.60 -1.69
N THR A 257 22.39 -3.99 -1.45
CA THR A 257 23.23 -3.35 -0.41
C THR A 257 23.69 -1.95 -0.81
N ALA A 258 24.01 -1.71 -2.08
CA ALA A 258 24.34 -0.38 -2.60
C ALA A 258 23.15 0.61 -2.48
N SER A 259 21.94 0.22 -2.88
CA SER A 259 20.74 1.07 -2.75
C SER A 259 20.26 1.22 -1.30
N ALA A 260 20.62 0.30 -0.39
CA ALA A 260 20.38 0.48 1.04
C ALA A 260 21.29 1.56 1.67
N ALA A 261 22.53 1.70 1.20
CA ALA A 261 23.50 2.66 1.72
C ALA A 261 23.08 4.13 1.52
N THR A 262 22.29 4.44 0.48
CA THR A 262 21.73 5.79 0.24
C THR A 262 20.38 6.03 0.93
N GLY A 263 19.71 4.98 1.45
CA GLY A 263 18.44 5.07 2.18
C GLY A 263 18.59 5.26 3.70
N ALA A 264 19.75 4.95 4.28
CA ALA A 264 19.99 4.85 5.72
C ALA A 264 19.99 6.18 6.52
N ALA A 265 19.39 7.24 5.99
CA ALA A 265 19.43 8.60 6.56
C ALA A 265 18.09 9.12 7.13
N LYS A 266 17.02 8.31 7.20
CA LYS A 266 15.76 8.73 7.86
C LYS A 266 14.90 7.61 8.47
N ALA A 267 15.47 6.86 9.43
CA ALA A 267 14.74 5.86 10.22
C ALA A 267 15.09 5.89 11.73
N ALA A 268 15.25 7.09 12.30
CA ALA A 268 15.66 7.27 13.70
C ALA A 268 14.52 7.79 14.60
N THR A 269 13.50 6.97 14.86
CA THR A 269 12.68 6.99 16.09
C THR A 269 11.66 5.85 16.11
N GLY A 270 11.51 5.16 17.26
CA GLY A 270 10.25 4.52 17.64
C GLY A 270 10.02 3.04 17.26
N GLN A 271 10.79 2.10 17.83
CA GLN A 271 10.26 0.76 18.12
C GLN A 271 10.76 0.28 19.50
N PRO A 272 9.88 -0.20 20.40
CA PRO A 272 10.27 -0.57 21.76
C PRO A 272 11.01 -1.90 21.83
N SER A 273 11.85 -2.06 22.84
CA SER A 273 12.69 -3.23 23.06
C SER A 273 11.91 -4.44 23.60
N GLN A 274 12.07 -5.60 22.95
CA GLN A 274 11.56 -6.89 23.43
C GLN A 274 12.62 -7.60 24.30
N PRO A 275 12.25 -8.35 25.36
CA PRO A 275 13.23 -8.98 26.25
C PRO A 275 14.05 -10.12 25.60
N PRO A 276 15.33 -10.31 25.97
CA PRO A 276 16.16 -11.40 25.46
C PRO A 276 15.86 -12.72 26.20
N GLY A 277 15.58 -13.82 25.49
CA GLY A 277 15.28 -15.08 26.18
C GLY A 277 14.82 -16.31 25.38
N VAL A 278 15.04 -16.42 24.07
CA VAL A 278 14.79 -17.67 23.31
C VAL A 278 15.91 -17.97 22.31
N PRO A 279 16.49 -19.20 22.29
CA PRO A 279 17.43 -19.61 21.24
C PRO A 279 16.70 -19.87 19.92
N THR A 280 17.16 -19.27 18.82
CA THR A 280 16.70 -19.58 17.47
C THR A 280 17.39 -20.84 16.94
N LEU A 281 16.61 -21.78 16.40
CA LEU A 281 17.13 -23.00 15.77
C LEU A 281 17.45 -22.74 14.28
N PRO A 282 18.72 -22.91 13.83
CA PRO A 282 19.06 -22.86 12.41
C PRO A 282 18.90 -24.25 11.77
N GLY A 283 18.05 -24.40 10.74
CA GLY A 283 17.89 -25.70 10.08
C GLY A 283 16.70 -25.84 9.14
N ALA A 284 16.58 -24.98 8.12
CA ALA A 284 15.56 -25.13 7.08
C ALA A 284 16.00 -24.53 5.72
N GLN A 285 17.08 -25.04 5.12
CA GLN A 285 17.37 -24.77 3.70
C GLN A 285 16.36 -25.51 2.82
N ALA A 286 15.37 -24.78 2.31
CA ALA A 286 14.47 -25.28 1.28
C ALA A 286 15.22 -25.41 -0.07
N ALA A 287 14.82 -26.38 -0.88
CA ALA A 287 15.48 -26.67 -2.16
C ALA A 287 14.98 -25.78 -3.30
N GLY A 288 15.89 -25.35 -4.18
CA GLY A 288 15.59 -25.10 -5.59
C GLY A 288 14.85 -23.81 -5.95
N GLY A 289 15.29 -22.63 -5.48
CA GLY A 289 14.85 -21.36 -6.06
C GLY A 289 15.44 -20.11 -5.39
N ALA A 290 16.10 -19.26 -6.17
CA ALA A 290 16.60 -17.97 -5.69
C ALA A 290 15.48 -16.92 -5.76
N THR A 291 15.01 -16.45 -4.61
CA THR A 291 13.98 -15.40 -4.51
C THR A 291 14.62 -14.09 -4.09
N ILE A 292 14.55 -13.08 -4.96
CA ILE A 292 15.28 -11.82 -4.86
C ILE A 292 14.28 -10.67 -4.74
N THR A 293 14.19 -10.09 -3.54
CA THR A 293 13.31 -8.94 -3.28
C THR A 293 13.88 -7.67 -3.94
N SER A 294 13.29 -7.18 -5.04
CA SER A 294 13.80 -5.99 -5.73
C SER A 294 13.33 -4.69 -5.07
N ALA A 295 14.22 -4.08 -4.28
CA ALA A 295 13.95 -2.92 -3.43
C ALA A 295 13.36 -1.70 -4.16
N GLU A 296 13.75 -1.46 -5.41
CA GLU A 296 13.26 -0.34 -6.24
C GLU A 296 11.94 -0.65 -6.97
N SER A 297 11.35 -1.83 -6.72
CA SER A 297 10.40 -2.44 -7.67
C SER A 297 9.20 -3.18 -7.06
N GLY A 298 9.24 -3.50 -5.76
CA GLY A 298 8.08 -3.98 -5.00
C GLY A 298 7.53 -5.35 -5.41
N ALA A 299 8.21 -6.06 -6.31
CA ALA A 299 7.90 -7.41 -6.73
C ALA A 299 9.17 -8.28 -6.61
N ASP A 300 9.00 -9.53 -6.21
CA ASP A 300 10.10 -10.46 -6.03
C ASP A 300 10.46 -11.11 -7.37
N ILE A 301 11.75 -11.07 -7.72
CA ILE A 301 12.33 -11.80 -8.85
C ILE A 301 12.63 -13.21 -8.37
N LEU A 302 11.92 -14.21 -8.90
CA LEU A 302 12.20 -15.62 -8.64
C LEU A 302 12.93 -16.24 -9.84
N LEU A 303 14.11 -16.81 -9.58
CA LEU A 303 14.97 -17.49 -10.53
C LEU A 303 15.13 -18.96 -10.13
N ILE A 304 14.78 -19.89 -11.03
CA ILE A 304 14.92 -21.33 -10.82
C ILE A 304 15.64 -21.95 -12.01
N PRO A 305 16.82 -22.58 -11.83
CA PRO A 305 17.49 -23.34 -12.87
C PRO A 305 16.86 -24.73 -13.09
N ASP A 306 16.74 -25.17 -14.35
CA ASP A 306 16.52 -26.55 -14.76
C ASP A 306 17.77 -27.05 -15.50
N THR A 307 18.73 -27.58 -14.75
CA THR A 307 19.99 -28.13 -15.27
C THR A 307 19.79 -29.25 -16.28
N ARG A 308 18.73 -30.04 -16.15
CA ARG A 308 18.39 -31.16 -17.04
C ARG A 308 17.98 -30.70 -18.46
N THR A 309 17.57 -29.43 -18.65
CA THR A 309 17.35 -28.84 -19.98
C THR A 309 18.23 -27.63 -20.28
N ASN A 310 19.15 -27.31 -19.36
CA ASN A 310 19.93 -26.08 -19.30
C ASN A 310 19.09 -24.80 -19.52
N ARG A 311 18.07 -24.60 -18.68
CA ARG A 311 17.15 -23.46 -18.74
C ARG A 311 17.08 -22.73 -17.41
N ILE A 312 16.68 -21.46 -17.46
CA ILE A 312 16.31 -20.69 -16.27
C ILE A 312 14.84 -20.28 -16.41
N LEU A 313 14.02 -20.63 -15.42
CA LEU A 313 12.71 -20.05 -15.23
C LEU A 313 12.86 -18.71 -14.52
N VAL A 314 12.48 -17.63 -15.21
CA VAL A 314 12.44 -16.27 -14.68
C VAL A 314 10.98 -15.91 -14.38
N SER A 315 10.70 -15.55 -13.13
CA SER A 315 9.38 -15.10 -12.66
C SER A 315 9.51 -13.70 -12.07
N ALA A 316 9.19 -12.67 -12.86
CA ALA A 316 9.36 -11.26 -12.52
C ALA A 316 8.42 -10.36 -13.34
N ARG A 317 8.48 -9.02 -13.18
CA ARG A 317 7.70 -8.09 -14.01
C ARG A 317 8.25 -8.04 -15.45
N PRO A 318 7.45 -7.68 -16.48
CA PRO A 318 7.90 -7.65 -17.88
C PRO A 318 9.16 -6.82 -18.14
N THR A 319 9.33 -5.70 -17.42
CA THR A 319 10.54 -4.85 -17.47
C THR A 319 11.79 -5.59 -17.01
N ASP A 320 11.64 -6.38 -15.95
CA ASP A 320 12.74 -7.00 -15.23
C ASP A 320 13.17 -8.27 -15.96
N ILE A 321 12.21 -9.02 -16.54
CA ILE A 321 12.49 -10.13 -17.46
C ILE A 321 13.31 -9.65 -18.67
N ALA A 322 12.97 -8.50 -19.25
CA ALA A 322 13.73 -7.96 -20.38
C ALA A 322 15.18 -7.60 -20.00
N TYR A 323 15.40 -7.10 -18.78
CA TYR A 323 16.73 -6.84 -18.23
C TYR A 323 17.50 -8.13 -17.92
N ILE A 324 16.87 -9.08 -17.21
CA ILE A 324 17.46 -10.39 -16.86
C ILE A 324 17.83 -11.18 -18.11
N LYS A 325 16.98 -11.20 -19.16
CA LYS A 325 17.29 -11.81 -20.44
C LYS A 325 18.57 -11.26 -21.07
N LYS A 326 18.79 -9.95 -20.97
CA LYS A 326 20.04 -9.36 -21.46
C LYS A 326 21.23 -9.85 -20.63
N LEU A 327 21.14 -9.79 -19.29
CA LEU A 327 22.21 -10.32 -18.42
C LEU A 327 22.51 -11.79 -18.72
N ILE A 328 21.49 -12.62 -18.91
CA ILE A 328 21.65 -14.03 -19.31
C ILE A 328 22.39 -14.14 -20.65
N ALA A 329 22.02 -13.36 -21.67
CA ALA A 329 22.71 -13.37 -22.97
C ALA A 329 24.15 -12.82 -22.90
N ASP A 330 24.42 -11.85 -22.02
CA ASP A 330 25.76 -11.32 -21.76
C ASP A 330 26.64 -12.34 -20.97
N PHE A 331 26.03 -13.32 -20.27
CA PHE A 331 26.72 -14.43 -19.58
C PHE A 331 26.78 -15.76 -20.37
N ASP A 332 25.85 -16.03 -21.29
CA ASP A 332 25.78 -17.25 -22.12
C ASP A 332 26.74 -17.22 -23.32
N VAL A 333 27.97 -16.75 -23.07
CA VAL A 333 29.02 -16.55 -24.06
C VAL A 333 30.01 -17.71 -24.00
N ALA A 334 30.43 -18.20 -25.17
CA ALA A 334 31.51 -19.17 -25.24
C ALA A 334 32.81 -18.56 -24.70
N VAL A 335 33.41 -19.19 -23.69
CA VAL A 335 34.79 -18.88 -23.31
C VAL A 335 35.69 -19.51 -24.36
N ASP A 336 36.41 -18.67 -25.12
CA ASP A 336 37.58 -19.12 -25.89
C ASP A 336 38.67 -19.53 -24.89
N LEU A 337 38.56 -20.78 -24.42
CA LEU A 337 39.66 -21.48 -23.77
C LEU A 337 40.80 -21.52 -24.79
N SER A 338 41.82 -20.69 -24.56
CA SER A 338 43.02 -20.67 -25.39
C SER A 338 43.59 -22.09 -25.49
N ASP A 339 43.94 -22.52 -26.70
CA ASP A 339 44.37 -23.90 -26.97
C ASP A 339 45.40 -24.36 -25.90
N PRO A 340 45.24 -25.57 -25.32
CA PRO A 340 46.07 -26.02 -24.22
C PRO A 340 47.54 -25.94 -24.61
N TYR A 341 48.31 -25.16 -23.86
CA TYR A 341 49.66 -24.75 -24.26
C TYR A 341 50.66 -25.92 -24.15
N GLU A 342 50.77 -26.70 -25.23
CA GLU A 342 51.71 -27.82 -25.34
C GLU A 342 53.16 -27.31 -25.38
N TYR A 343 53.85 -27.42 -24.24
CA TYR A 343 55.28 -27.08 -24.14
C TYR A 343 56.17 -28.35 -24.16
N PRO A 344 56.85 -28.66 -25.27
CA PRO A 344 57.68 -29.86 -25.37
C PRO A 344 58.95 -29.76 -24.51
N LEU A 345 59.16 -30.75 -23.64
CA LEU A 345 60.34 -30.83 -22.77
C LEU A 345 61.54 -31.41 -23.54
N ASN A 346 62.62 -30.62 -23.65
CA ASN A 346 63.81 -31.00 -24.42
C ASN A 346 64.79 -31.94 -23.69
N TYR A 347 64.80 -31.94 -22.35
CA TYR A 347 65.88 -32.55 -21.55
C TYR A 347 65.43 -33.34 -20.30
N VAL A 348 64.12 -33.33 -19.98
CA VAL A 348 63.58 -33.98 -18.77
C VAL A 348 62.30 -34.71 -19.15
N ALA A 349 62.06 -35.89 -18.57
CA ALA A 349 60.83 -36.64 -18.81
C ALA A 349 59.62 -35.96 -18.14
N ALA A 350 58.47 -35.97 -18.83
CA ALA A 350 57.23 -35.38 -18.30
C ALA A 350 56.78 -36.04 -16.98
N SER A 351 57.06 -37.33 -16.80
CA SER A 351 56.83 -38.08 -15.55
C SER A 351 57.48 -37.44 -14.32
N ASP A 352 58.62 -36.77 -14.51
CA ASP A 352 59.48 -36.31 -13.44
C ASP A 352 59.20 -34.83 -13.12
N MET A 353 58.72 -34.08 -14.13
CA MET A 353 58.27 -32.69 -13.99
C MET A 353 56.84 -32.56 -13.50
N LEU A 354 55.93 -33.47 -13.86
CA LEU A 354 54.51 -33.40 -13.49
C LEU A 354 54.26 -33.30 -11.97
N PRO A 355 54.95 -34.05 -11.09
CA PRO A 355 54.78 -33.89 -9.64
C PRO A 355 55.16 -32.48 -9.16
N ILE A 356 56.27 -31.94 -9.66
CA ILE A 356 56.80 -30.62 -9.27
C ILE A 356 55.87 -29.50 -9.75
N LEU A 357 55.34 -29.61 -10.98
CA LEU A 357 54.39 -28.65 -11.55
C LEU A 357 53.04 -28.70 -10.84
N ASN A 358 52.57 -29.88 -10.43
CA ASN A 358 51.37 -30.02 -9.63
C ASN A 358 51.54 -29.44 -8.23
N ASP A 359 52.67 -29.70 -7.56
CA ASP A 359 53.00 -29.16 -6.24
C ASP A 359 53.02 -27.62 -6.26
N LEU A 360 53.76 -27.04 -7.23
CA LEU A 360 53.84 -25.59 -7.44
C LEU A 360 52.50 -24.94 -7.80
N LEU A 361 51.65 -25.62 -8.58
CA LEU A 361 50.31 -25.10 -8.92
C LEU A 361 49.34 -25.18 -7.73
N GLN A 362 49.45 -26.21 -6.88
CA GLN A 362 48.67 -26.32 -5.65
C GLN A 362 49.12 -25.27 -4.62
N GLU A 363 50.42 -25.07 -4.42
CA GLU A 363 50.99 -24.01 -3.57
C GLU A 363 50.58 -22.60 -4.04
N GLN A 364 50.45 -22.38 -5.36
CA GLN A 364 49.90 -21.13 -5.89
C GLN A 364 48.39 -20.97 -5.63
N SER A 365 47.62 -22.07 -5.61
CA SER A 365 46.17 -22.01 -5.41
C SER A 365 45.77 -21.63 -3.98
N ASP A 366 46.53 -22.07 -2.97
CA ASP A 366 46.33 -21.65 -1.56
C ASP A 366 46.68 -20.17 -1.33
N GLN A 367 47.53 -19.57 -2.17
CA GLN A 367 47.88 -18.15 -2.08
C GLN A 367 46.77 -17.20 -2.59
N GLY A 368 45.58 -17.75 -2.91
CA GLY A 368 44.44 -17.02 -3.46
C GLY A 368 43.41 -16.47 -2.46
N THR A 369 43.38 -16.87 -1.16
CA THR A 369 42.33 -16.38 -0.23
C THR A 369 42.73 -16.26 1.25
N GLY A 370 43.62 -15.30 1.57
CA GLY A 370 43.58 -14.49 2.80
C GLY A 370 43.90 -15.13 4.18
N GLY A 371 43.98 -14.28 5.20
CA GLY A 371 43.92 -14.69 6.62
C GLY A 371 45.25 -14.73 7.39
N THR A 372 45.70 -13.59 7.93
CA THR A 372 46.76 -13.56 8.96
C THR A 372 46.29 -14.24 10.26
N GLY A 373 47.00 -15.27 10.73
CA GLY A 373 46.55 -16.03 11.93
C GLY A 373 47.58 -16.99 12.55
N GLY A 374 48.85 -16.57 12.68
CA GLY A 374 49.90 -17.45 13.22
C GLY A 374 49.81 -17.67 14.74
N ALA A 375 49.64 -18.92 15.16
CA ALA A 375 49.85 -19.37 16.54
C ALA A 375 50.56 -20.75 16.54
N ALA A 376 51.69 -20.87 17.24
CA ALA A 376 52.54 -22.05 17.16
C ALA A 376 52.05 -23.22 18.04
N GLY A 377 52.09 -24.44 17.50
CA GLY A 377 51.87 -25.66 18.26
C GLY A 377 53.12 -26.08 19.05
N GLN A 378 52.94 -26.42 20.34
CA GLN A 378 53.98 -27.00 21.19
C GLN A 378 53.59 -28.44 21.57
N PRO A 379 54.43 -29.46 21.31
CA PRO A 379 54.04 -30.87 21.50
C PRO A 379 54.11 -31.28 22.97
N THR A 380 52.95 -31.51 23.59
CA THR A 380 52.86 -32.10 24.94
C THR A 380 52.76 -33.62 24.86
N ARG A 381 53.64 -34.31 25.59
CA ARG A 381 53.72 -35.77 25.63
C ARG A 381 52.66 -36.34 26.59
N THR A 382 51.93 -37.37 26.17
CA THR A 382 51.07 -38.16 27.08
C THR A 382 51.63 -39.56 27.22
N VAL A 383 51.72 -40.08 28.44
CA VAL A 383 52.37 -41.35 28.79
C VAL A 383 51.33 -42.43 29.12
N SER A 384 51.70 -43.69 28.89
CA SER A 384 50.87 -44.88 29.05
C SER A 384 50.70 -45.35 30.51
N GLY A 385 49.51 -45.88 30.83
CA GLY A 385 49.37 -47.07 31.68
C GLY A 385 48.87 -46.90 33.13
N GLY A 386 48.04 -47.86 33.59
CA GLY A 386 47.48 -47.97 34.95
C GLY A 386 45.99 -47.64 34.99
N ILE A 387 45.01 -48.56 34.94
CA ILE A 387 44.75 -49.77 35.75
C ILE A 387 44.53 -49.45 37.24
N GLY A 388 43.32 -49.73 37.76
CA GLY A 388 43.21 -50.29 39.13
C GLY A 388 42.19 -49.72 40.13
N SER A 389 40.90 -50.05 39.94
CA SER A 389 39.98 -50.50 41.01
C SER A 389 39.42 -49.57 42.12
N ASN A 390 38.15 -49.87 42.47
CA ASN A 390 37.57 -50.01 43.83
C ASN A 390 36.71 -48.92 44.50
N LEU A 391 35.51 -49.39 44.93
CA LEU A 391 34.61 -48.93 46.02
C LEU A 391 33.92 -47.53 45.87
N ALA A 392 32.67 -47.30 46.31
CA ALA A 392 31.58 -48.21 46.72
C ALA A 392 30.21 -47.48 46.80
N SER A 393 29.11 -48.25 46.76
CA SER A 393 27.74 -47.91 47.26
C SER A 393 26.94 -46.80 46.53
N ALA A 394 25.59 -46.79 46.51
CA ALA A 394 24.62 -47.89 46.68
C ALA A 394 23.19 -47.46 46.23
N ALA A 395 22.41 -48.42 45.70
CA ALA A 395 20.94 -48.42 45.59
C ALA A 395 20.27 -47.31 44.70
N ASN A 396 19.00 -47.42 44.26
CA ASN A 396 17.99 -48.47 44.51
C ASN A 396 17.06 -48.69 43.29
N ALA A 397 16.34 -49.83 43.30
CA ALA A 397 15.07 -50.17 42.62
C ALA A 397 14.54 -49.24 41.50
N ALA A 398 14.51 -49.72 40.25
CA ALA A 398 13.32 -50.33 39.62
C ALA A 398 12.53 -49.31 38.74
N ARG A 399 11.60 -49.70 37.85
CA ARG A 399 10.99 -51.02 37.59
C ARG A 399 10.71 -51.21 36.08
N THR A 400 10.70 -52.47 35.66
CA THR A 400 10.15 -52.96 34.38
C THR A 400 8.69 -52.55 34.16
N GLY A 401 8.32 -52.45 32.88
CA GLY A 401 6.98 -52.14 32.36
C GLY A 401 7.03 -52.14 30.83
#